data_AF-A0A231G0H1-F1
#
_entry.id   AF-A0A231G0H1-F1
#
_cell.length_a   1.000
_cell.length_b   1.000
_cell.length_c   1.000
_cell.angle_alpha   90.00
_cell.angle_beta   90.00
_cell.angle_gamma   90.00
#
_symmetry.space_group_name_H-M   'P 1'
#
loop_
_entity.id
_entity.type
_entity.pdbx_description
1 polymer ?
#
loop_
_entity_poly.entity_id
_entity_poly.type
_entity_poly.pdbx_seq_one_letter_code
_entity_poly.pdbx_strand_id
1 'polypeptide(L)' 'MYEDRKAQALETWQSMLAMPEIRATAQEQYEELLRLAEDYSIKGFINRDERKGLVMEATKRYAHSVEDVHKGA' A
#
# COMPACT_ATOMS: atom_id res chain seq x y z
N MET A 1 3.86 9.93 21.15
CA MET A 1 5.25 10.03 20.59
C MET A 1 5.61 8.87 19.65
N TYR A 2 5.49 7.60 20.04
CA TYR A 2 5.68 6.47 19.09
C TYR A 2 4.36 6.11 18.35
N GLU A 3 3.23 6.19 19.05
CA GLU A 3 1.89 5.99 18.48
C GLU A 3 1.53 7.05 17.43
N ASP A 4 1.89 8.33 17.64
CA ASP A 4 1.74 9.40 16.64
C ASP A 4 2.45 9.09 15.32
N ARG A 5 3.68 8.56 15.39
CA ARG A 5 4.47 8.27 14.20
C ARG A 5 3.88 7.11 13.41
N LYS A 6 3.35 6.10 14.11
CA LYS A 6 2.62 4.99 13.50
C LYS A 6 1.32 5.48 12.86
N ALA A 7 0.56 6.35 13.54
CA ALA A 7 -0.66 6.93 13.00
C ALA A 7 -0.38 7.71 11.71
N GLN A 8 0.64 8.58 11.72
CA GLN A 8 1.04 9.36 10.54
C GLN A 8 1.52 8.47 9.38
N ALA A 9 2.25 7.39 9.68
CA ALA A 9 2.67 6.39 8.70
C ALA A 9 1.45 5.69 8.05
N LEU A 10 0.49 5.24 8.86
CA LEU A 10 -0.73 4.62 8.34
C LEU A 10 -1.63 5.61 7.59
N GLU A 11 -1.66 6.88 7.98
CA GLU A 11 -2.40 7.92 7.26
C GLU A 11 -1.79 8.19 5.88
N THR A 12 -0.45 8.20 5.80
CA THR A 12 0.28 8.32 4.52
C THR A 12 -0.03 7.12 3.62
N TRP A 13 0.01 5.91 4.18
CA TRP A 13 -0.36 4.68 3.49
C TRP A 13 -1.78 4.77 2.92
N GLN A 14 -2.76 5.13 3.76
CA GLN A 14 -4.16 5.23 3.36
C GLN A 14 -4.38 6.28 2.27
N SER A 15 -3.67 7.42 2.35
CA SER A 15 -3.74 8.46 1.33
C SER A 15 -3.16 7.98 -0.01
N MET A 16 -2.00 7.32 -0.01
CA MET A 16 -1.43 6.71 -1.21
C MET A 16 -2.30 5.61 -1.77
N LEU A 17 -2.90 4.79 -0.90
CA LEU A 17 -3.87 3.78 -1.31
C LEU A 17 -5.05 4.50 -1.98
N ALA A 18 -5.70 5.44 -1.31
CA ALA A 18 -6.91 6.14 -1.78
C ALA A 18 -6.75 6.96 -3.07
N MET A 19 -5.53 7.26 -3.51
CA MET A 19 -5.31 7.95 -4.78
C MET A 19 -5.91 7.13 -5.95
N PRO A 20 -6.64 7.80 -6.88
CA PRO A 20 -7.19 7.14 -8.05
C PRO A 20 -6.04 6.63 -8.93
N GLU A 21 -5.97 5.31 -9.09
CA GLU A 21 -4.94 4.63 -9.88
C GLU A 21 -5.13 4.97 -11.36
N ILE A 22 -4.24 5.78 -11.91
CA ILE A 22 -4.07 5.85 -13.37
C ILE A 22 -3.35 4.55 -13.76
N ARG A 23 -3.81 3.81 -14.76
CA ARG A 23 -3.27 2.47 -15.09
C ARG A 23 -1.74 2.41 -15.24
N ALA A 24 -1.13 3.48 -15.76
CA ALA A 24 0.33 3.59 -15.87
C ALA A 24 1.03 3.64 -14.50
N THR A 25 0.37 4.18 -13.48
CA THR A 25 0.91 4.36 -12.12
C THR A 25 0.50 3.24 -11.17
N ALA A 26 -0.40 2.32 -11.53
CA ALA A 26 -0.85 1.25 -10.62
C ALA A 26 0.31 0.31 -10.21
N GLN A 27 1.19 -0.02 -11.16
CA GLN A 27 2.39 -0.82 -10.86
C GLN A 27 3.38 -0.04 -10.00
N GLU A 28 3.70 1.21 -10.36
CA GLU A 28 4.62 2.07 -9.60
C GLU A 28 4.09 2.32 -8.18
N GLN A 29 2.78 2.57 -8.03
CA GLN A 29 2.11 2.75 -6.75
C GLN A 29 2.18 1.48 -5.90
N TYR A 30 2.00 0.31 -6.50
CA TYR A 30 2.18 -0.96 -5.80
C TYR A 30 3.61 -1.17 -5.31
N GLU A 31 4.63 -0.88 -6.14
CA GLU A 31 6.04 -0.98 -5.75
C GLU A 31 6.40 0.01 -4.63
N GLU A 32 5.89 1.23 -4.69
CA GLU A 32 6.09 2.24 -3.64
C GLU A 32 5.39 1.85 -2.32
N LEU A 33 4.18 1.28 -2.39
CA LEU A 33 3.51 0.71 -1.21
C LEU A 33 4.33 -0.44 -0.61
N LEU A 34 4.89 -1.34 -1.41
CA LEU A 34 5.77 -2.41 -0.89
C LEU A 34 7.00 -1.84 -0.16
N ARG A 35 7.67 -0.84 -0.75
CA ARG A 35 8.81 -0.17 -0.13
C ARG A 35 8.42 0.52 1.17
N LEU A 36 7.27 1.19 1.21
CA LEU A 36 6.77 1.89 2.38
C LEU A 36 6.46 0.92 3.53
N ALA A 37 5.85 -0.23 3.23
CA ALA A 37 5.59 -1.28 4.23
C ALA A 37 6.89 -1.85 4.80
N GLU A 38 7.92 -2.00 3.98
CA GLU A 38 9.23 -2.45 4.43
C GLU A 38 9.92 -1.40 5.30
N ASP A 39 9.89 -0.12 4.90
CA ASP A 39 10.41 0.99 5.70
C ASP A 39 9.73 1.09 7.07
N TYR A 40 8.41 0.95 7.14
CA TYR A 40 7.67 0.94 8.40
C TYR A 40 8.06 -0.23 9.30
N SER A 41 8.33 -1.39 8.70
CA SER A 41 8.81 -2.57 9.44
C SER A 41 10.24 -2.37 9.96
N ILE A 42 11.12 -1.77 9.17
CA ILE A 42 12.51 -1.48 9.56
C ILE A 42 12.56 -0.42 10.66
N LYS A 43 11.70 0.61 10.57
CA LYS A 43 11.57 1.67 11.58
C LYS A 43 10.89 1.21 12.86
N GLY A 44 10.31 0.01 12.88
CA GLY A 44 9.60 -0.55 14.04
C GLY A 44 8.20 0.02 14.24
N PHE A 45 7.63 0.72 13.24
CA PHE A 45 6.26 1.26 13.31
C PHE A 45 5.20 0.16 13.20
N ILE A 46 5.50 -0.89 12.44
CA ILE A 46 4.64 -2.04 12.25
C ILE A 46 5.40 -3.34 12.49
N ASN A 47 4.70 -4.35 12.97
CA ASN A 47 5.26 -5.69 13.09
C ASN A 47 5.17 -6.47 11.77
N ARG A 48 5.75 -7.68 11.73
CA ARG A 48 5.78 -8.52 10.53
C ARG A 48 4.39 -8.94 10.04
N ASP A 49 3.43 -9.07 10.95
CA ASP A 49 2.05 -9.46 10.65
C ASP A 49 1.28 -8.28 10.04
N GLU A 50 1.41 -7.10 10.63
CA GLU A 50 0.88 -5.83 10.10
C GLU A 50 1.45 -5.52 8.72
N ARG A 51 2.77 -5.73 8.52
CA ARG A 51 3.40 -5.60 7.20
C ARG A 51 2.73 -6.52 6.18
N LYS A 52 2.48 -7.77 6.55
CA LYS A 52 1.83 -8.74 5.66
C LYS A 52 0.40 -8.28 5.33
N GLY A 53 -0.33 -7.74 6.29
CA GLY A 53 -1.65 -7.13 6.08
C GLY A 53 -1.62 -6.00 5.06
N LEU A 54 -0.70 -5.03 5.23
CA LEU A 54 -0.54 -3.91 4.31
C LEU A 54 -0.20 -4.38 2.88
N VAL A 55 0.75 -5.29 2.75
CA VAL A 55 1.14 -5.86 1.45
C VAL A 55 -0.05 -6.56 0.79
N MET A 56 -0.80 -7.38 1.52
CA MET A 56 -1.99 -8.07 0.99
C MET A 56 -3.05 -7.08 0.50
N GLU A 57 -3.30 -6.00 1.23
CA GLU A 57 -4.27 -4.97 0.83
C GLU A 57 -3.82 -4.27 -0.47
N ALA A 58 -2.54 -3.88 -0.55
CA ALA A 58 -1.96 -3.30 -1.77
C ALA A 58 -2.06 -4.27 -2.96
N THR A 59 -1.75 -5.55 -2.77
CA THR A 59 -1.85 -6.57 -3.82
C THR A 59 -3.29 -6.75 -4.28
N LYS A 60 -4.25 -6.79 -3.36
CA LYS A 60 -5.68 -6.95 -3.69
C LYS A 60 -6.19 -5.75 -4.50
N ARG A 61 -5.78 -4.54 -4.12
CA ARG A 61 -6.14 -3.33 -4.85
C ARG A 61 -5.52 -3.28 -6.24
N TYR A 62 -4.23 -3.60 -6.36
CA TYR A 62 -3.54 -3.72 -7.64
C TYR A 62 -4.21 -4.77 -8.54
N ALA A 63 -4.53 -5.95 -7.99
CA ALA A 63 -5.25 -6.99 -8.71
C ALA A 63 -6.61 -6.49 -9.22
N HIS A 64 -7.38 -5.80 -8.38
CA HIS A 64 -8.65 -5.19 -8.80
C HIS A 64 -8.45 -4.16 -9.93
N SER A 65 -7.44 -3.30 -9.83
CA SER A 65 -7.12 -2.31 -10.88
C SER A 65 -6.70 -2.96 -12.20
N VAL A 66 -6.03 -4.11 -12.16
CA VAL A 66 -5.59 -4.86 -13.35
C VAL A 66 -6.71 -5.77 -13.91
N GLU A 67 -7.54 -6.38 -13.06
CA GLU A 67 -8.66 -7.25 -13.48
C GLU A 67 -9.79 -6.45 -14.14
N ASP A 68 -10.04 -5.21 -13.70
CA ASP A 68 -11.00 -4.30 -14.35
C ASP A 68 -10.62 -4.01 -15.82
N VAL A 69 -9.33 -4.11 -16.17
CA VAL A 69 -8.84 -4.02 -17.55
C VAL A 69 -9.21 -5.25 -18.38
N HIS A 70 -9.22 -6.43 -17.78
CA HIS A 70 -9.35 -7.69 -18.51
C HIS A 70 -10.80 -8.13 -18.78
N LYS A 71 -11.78 -7.51 -18.10
CA LYS A 71 -13.20 -7.85 -18.26
C LYS A 71 -13.98 -6.94 -19.23
N GLY A 72 -13.29 -5.98 -19.85
CA GLY A 72 -13.87 -4.99 -20.77
C GLY A 72 -13.46 -5.15 -22.23
N ALA A 73 -13.05 -6.34 -22.68
CA ALA A 73 -12.72 -6.65 -24.07
C ALA A 73 -13.73 -7.62 -24.69
#